data_AF-A0AAU3HTV5-F1
#
_entry.id   AF-A0AAU3HTV5-F1
#
_cell.length_a   1.000
_cell.length_b   1.000
_cell.length_c   1.000
_cell.angle_alpha   90.00
_cell.angle_beta   90.00
_cell.angle_gamma   90.00
#
_symmetry.space_group_name_H-M   'P 1'
#
loop_
_entity.id
_entity.type
_entity.pdbx_description
1 polymer ?
#
loop_
_entity_poly.entity_id
_entity_poly.type
_entity_poly.pdbx_seq_one_letter_code
_entity_poly.pdbx_strand_id
1 'polypeptide(L)'
;MSLAGPTGRSKRTLLLAADDRGATTAAVIVRREILDDREWIRCPVRVAADDGHTPAVHPAKNTPLTFGTHEFRRGPHPWGAFEHVRQSDGVLQLQAAREGHSARARWEGSRFQGWYVNFQEPMRRTSDGFDTLDQELDP
;
A
#
# COMPACT_ATOMS: atom_id res chain seq x y z
N MET A 1 40.48 13.32 28.42
CA MET A 1 39.65 12.09 28.26
C MET A 1 38.45 12.27 29.19
N SER A 2 37.19 12.19 28.81
CA SER A 2 36.55 11.45 27.72
C SER A 2 35.32 12.23 27.21
N LEU A 3 35.01 12.05 25.93
CA LEU A 3 33.92 12.66 25.19
C LEU A 3 32.58 12.02 25.57
N ALA A 4 31.60 12.82 25.98
CA ALA A 4 30.20 12.40 25.98
C ALA A 4 29.68 12.45 24.53
N GLY A 5 29.41 11.28 23.96
CA GLY A 5 28.93 11.11 22.60
C GLY A 5 27.53 11.69 22.37
N PRO A 6 27.14 11.98 21.12
CA PRO A 6 25.87 12.62 20.84
C PRO A 6 24.71 11.64 21.07
N THR A 7 23.73 12.15 21.81
CA THR A 7 22.41 11.57 22.08
C THR A 7 21.72 11.07 20.82
N GLY A 8 21.28 9.82 20.86
CA GLY A 8 20.58 9.14 19.78
C GLY A 8 19.33 9.90 19.32
N ARG A 9 19.28 10.17 18.01
CA ARG A 9 18.14 10.79 17.34
C ARG A 9 16.97 9.79 17.34
N SER A 10 15.94 10.07 18.12
CA SER A 10 14.68 9.31 18.13
C SER A 10 14.08 9.27 16.71
N LYS A 11 13.80 8.06 16.20
CA LYS A 11 13.08 7.84 14.95
C LYS A 11 11.64 8.34 15.13
N ARG A 12 11.39 9.60 14.74
CA ARG A 12 10.02 10.13 14.61
C ARG A 12 9.35 9.42 13.43
N THR A 13 8.58 8.37 13.73
CA THR A 13 7.51 7.85 12.88
C THR A 13 6.49 8.98 12.72
N LEU A 14 6.51 9.66 11.58
CA LEU A 14 5.45 10.60 11.19
C LEU A 14 4.24 9.78 10.79
N LEU A 15 3.35 9.62 11.77
CA LEU A 15 2.03 9.02 11.64
C LEU A 15 1.18 9.96 10.77
N LEU A 16 0.47 9.40 9.78
CA LEU A 16 -0.53 10.13 9.00
C LEU A 16 -1.66 10.54 9.96
N ALA A 17 -1.58 11.73 10.56
CA ALA A 17 -2.76 12.38 11.07
C ALA A 17 -3.48 13.05 9.89
N ALA A 18 -4.80 13.22 10.00
CA ALA A 18 -5.69 13.86 9.03
C ALA A 18 -5.42 15.37 8.79
N ASP A 19 -4.16 15.78 8.81
CA ASP A 19 -3.64 17.05 8.32
C ASP A 19 -3.26 16.85 6.84
N ASP A 20 -3.39 17.88 6.01
CA ASP A 20 -3.05 17.89 4.56
C ASP A 20 -1.56 17.62 4.24
N ARG A 21 -0.78 17.07 5.17
CA ARG A 21 0.62 16.69 4.97
C ARG A 21 0.68 15.21 4.61
N GLY A 22 0.92 14.91 3.34
CA GLY A 22 1.15 13.56 2.84
C GLY A 22 2.27 12.81 3.58
N ALA A 23 2.30 11.49 3.41
CA ALA A 23 3.33 10.63 3.98
C ALA A 23 4.73 10.95 3.41
N THR A 24 5.76 10.88 4.25
CA THR A 24 7.14 11.10 3.82
C THR A 24 7.59 10.05 2.80
N THR A 25 8.27 10.46 1.73
CA THR A 25 8.93 9.54 0.79
C THR A 25 9.79 8.49 1.51
N ALA A 26 9.74 7.27 1.01
CA ALA A 26 10.35 6.05 1.56
C ALA A 26 9.77 5.55 2.89
N ALA A 27 8.78 6.23 3.49
CA ALA A 27 8.04 5.67 4.61
C ALA A 27 7.34 4.36 4.21
N VAL A 28 7.22 3.43 5.15
CA VAL A 28 6.40 2.23 4.99
C VAL A 28 5.04 2.51 5.61
N ILE A 29 4.00 2.40 4.80
CA ILE A 29 2.60 2.51 5.21
C ILE A 29 1.87 1.20 4.92
N VAL A 30 0.63 1.08 5.36
CA VAL A 30 -0.17 -0.13 5.17
C VAL A 30 -1.25 0.13 4.13
N ARG A 31 -1.25 -0.65 3.04
CA ARG A 31 -2.40 -0.78 2.15
C ARG A 31 -3.25 -1.95 2.63
N ARG A 32 -4.55 -1.72 2.84
CA ARG A 32 -5.50 -2.79 3.19
C ARG A 32 -6.63 -2.87 2.18
N GLU A 33 -7.12 -4.08 2.00
CA GLU A 33 -8.44 -4.29 1.41
C GLU A 33 -9.39 -4.70 2.52
N ILE A 34 -10.50 -3.98 2.63
CA ILE A 34 -11.51 -4.16 3.67
C ILE A 34 -12.74 -4.80 3.04
N LEU A 35 -13.07 -6.01 3.49
CA LEU A 35 -14.26 -6.75 3.08
C LEU A 35 -15.05 -7.12 4.34
N ASP A 36 -16.37 -6.89 4.32
CA ASP A 36 -17.24 -7.12 5.50
C ASP A 36 -16.74 -6.40 6.76
N ASP A 37 -16.30 -5.14 6.58
CA ASP A 37 -15.73 -4.28 7.63
C ASP A 37 -14.50 -4.87 8.36
N ARG A 38 -13.82 -5.83 7.71
CA ARG A 38 -12.65 -6.53 8.24
C ARG A 38 -11.51 -6.54 7.23
N GLU A 39 -10.27 -6.64 7.70
CA GLU A 39 -9.11 -6.75 6.83
C GLU A 39 -9.15 -8.08 6.05
N TRP A 40 -9.32 -8.00 4.74
CA TRP A 40 -9.28 -9.16 3.84
C TRP A 40 -7.83 -9.46 3.44
N ILE A 41 -7.07 -8.42 3.11
CA ILE A 41 -5.61 -8.48 2.93
C ILE A 41 -4.96 -7.20 3.47
N ARG A 42 -3.77 -7.37 4.04
CA ARG A 42 -2.88 -6.32 4.52
C ARG A 42 -1.53 -6.43 3.80
N CYS A 43 -1.06 -5.31 3.25
CA CYS A 43 0.17 -5.23 2.47
C CYS A 43 0.99 -3.98 2.86
N PRO A 44 2.17 -4.13 3.48
CA PRO A 44 3.09 -3.01 3.69
C PRO A 44 3.60 -2.46 2.36
N VAL A 45 3.48 -1.16 2.13
CA VAL A 45 3.94 -0.51 0.89
C VAL A 45 4.86 0.65 1.19
N ARG A 46 5.84 0.88 0.31
CA ARG A 46 6.72 2.06 0.42
C ARG A 46 6.10 3.23 -0.30
N VAL A 47 6.10 4.41 0.33
CA VAL A 47 5.67 5.66 -0.30
C VAL A 47 6.75 6.14 -1.24
N ALA A 48 6.43 6.28 -2.52
CA ALA A 48 7.29 6.93 -3.51
C ALA A 48 7.09 8.45 -3.48
N ALA A 49 5.84 8.89 -3.41
CA ALA A 49 5.44 10.28 -3.26
C ALA A 49 4.04 10.33 -2.61
N ASP A 50 3.74 11.40 -1.89
CA ASP A 50 2.41 11.68 -1.36
C ASP A 50 2.25 13.19 -1.18
N ASP A 51 1.32 13.79 -1.92
CA ASP A 51 1.00 15.22 -1.88
C ASP A 51 -0.16 15.55 -0.92
N GLY A 52 -0.62 14.57 -0.13
CA GLY A 52 -1.81 14.68 0.73
C GLY A 52 -3.09 14.21 0.04
N HIS A 53 -3.09 14.11 -1.29
CA HIS A 53 -4.22 13.62 -2.08
C HIS A 53 -3.89 12.29 -2.74
N THR A 54 -2.84 12.21 -3.56
CA THR A 54 -2.54 11.05 -4.42
C THR A 54 -1.28 10.33 -3.93
N PRO A 55 -1.39 9.34 -3.01
CA PRO A 55 -0.23 8.56 -2.64
C PRO A 55 0.20 7.66 -3.80
N ALA A 56 1.45 7.81 -4.19
CA ALA A 56 2.16 6.89 -5.08
C ALA A 56 2.90 5.88 -4.21
N VAL A 57 2.55 4.60 -4.32
CA VAL A 57 3.09 3.54 -3.46
C VAL A 57 3.67 2.37 -4.24
N HIS A 58 4.65 1.71 -3.63
CA HIS A 58 5.38 0.60 -4.22
C HIS A 58 5.39 -0.61 -3.27
N PRO A 59 4.57 -1.65 -3.51
CA PRO A 59 4.75 -2.97 -2.93
C PRO A 59 5.93 -3.62 -3.65
N ALA A 60 7.08 -3.66 -2.98
CA ALA A 60 8.27 -4.29 -3.52
C ALA A 60 8.11 -5.81 -3.60
N LYS A 61 8.89 -6.46 -4.48
CA LYS A 61 9.05 -7.91 -4.46
C LYS A 61 9.37 -8.41 -3.05
N ASN A 62 8.83 -9.58 -2.70
CA ASN A 62 8.95 -10.23 -1.39
C ASN A 62 8.29 -9.47 -0.22
N THR A 63 7.49 -8.44 -0.49
CA THR A 63 6.66 -7.80 0.55
C THR A 63 5.71 -8.85 1.14
N PRO A 64 5.68 -9.05 2.47
CA PRO A 64 4.79 -10.02 3.09
C PRO A 64 3.33 -9.57 2.95
N LEU A 65 2.48 -10.52 2.61
CA LEU A 65 1.04 -10.36 2.55
C LEU A 65 0.43 -11.07 3.77
N THR A 66 -0.47 -10.39 4.46
CA THR A 66 -1.23 -11.00 5.56
C THR A 66 -2.70 -11.04 5.17
N PHE A 67 -3.33 -12.19 5.33
CA PHE A 67 -4.71 -12.43 4.93
C PHE A 67 -5.61 -12.53 6.15
N GLY A 68 -6.82 -11.98 6.03
CA GLY A 68 -7.86 -12.17 7.04
C GLY A 68 -8.26 -13.64 7.15
N THR A 69 -8.55 -14.09 8.37
CA THR A 69 -8.92 -15.49 8.68
C THR A 69 -10.41 -15.69 8.95
N HIS A 70 -11.21 -14.65 8.79
CA HIS A 70 -12.65 -14.69 8.97
C HIS A 70 -13.35 -15.36 7.79
N GLU A 71 -14.60 -15.77 7.98
CA GLU A 71 -15.50 -16.05 6.87
C GLU A 71 -15.91 -14.71 6.24
N PHE A 72 -15.64 -14.57 4.95
CA PHE A 72 -15.98 -13.38 4.16
C PHE A 72 -17.01 -13.73 3.10
N ARG A 73 -17.86 -12.77 2.72
CA ARG A 73 -18.91 -12.93 1.71
C ARG A 73 -18.38 -13.34 0.33
N ARG A 74 -17.10 -13.04 0.02
CA ARG A 74 -16.41 -13.42 -1.22
C ARG A 74 -15.43 -14.58 -1.03
N GLY A 75 -15.44 -15.24 0.13
CA GLY A 75 -14.48 -16.27 0.50
C GLY A 75 -13.08 -15.71 0.84
N PRO A 76 -12.07 -16.58 0.99
CA PRO A 76 -10.70 -16.15 1.27
C PRO A 76 -10.14 -15.31 0.11
N HIS A 77 -9.22 -14.40 0.42
CA HIS A 77 -8.59 -13.58 -0.61
C HIS A 77 -7.91 -14.48 -1.67
N PRO A 78 -8.12 -14.26 -2.98
CA PRO A 78 -7.58 -15.15 -4.02
C PRO A 78 -6.06 -15.34 -3.95
N TRP A 79 -5.33 -14.30 -3.53
CA TRP A 79 -3.88 -14.39 -3.36
C TRP A 79 -3.42 -15.24 -2.17
N GLY A 80 -4.32 -15.61 -1.26
CA GLY A 80 -4.00 -16.50 -0.13
C GLY A 80 -3.65 -17.93 -0.55
N ALA A 81 -3.99 -18.32 -1.79
CA ALA A 81 -3.64 -19.61 -2.38
C ALA A 81 -2.19 -19.68 -2.90
N PHE A 82 -1.49 -18.55 -3.01
CA PHE A 82 -0.09 -18.48 -3.45
C PHE A 82 0.84 -18.27 -2.25
N GLU A 83 2.15 -18.15 -2.50
CA GLU A 83 3.07 -17.71 -1.47
C GLU A 83 2.65 -16.36 -0.90
N HIS A 84 2.73 -16.20 0.43
CA HIS A 84 2.26 -15.01 1.15
C HIS A 84 3.26 -13.85 1.07
N VAL A 85 3.85 -13.67 -0.11
CA VAL A 85 4.75 -12.59 -0.46
C VAL A 85 4.48 -12.10 -1.87
N ARG A 86 4.75 -10.82 -2.12
CA ARG A 86 4.59 -10.22 -3.45
C ARG A 86 5.59 -10.82 -4.44
N GLN A 87 5.05 -11.49 -5.47
CA GLN A 87 5.87 -12.22 -6.45
C GLN A 87 6.45 -11.35 -7.57
N SER A 88 5.71 -10.34 -8.05
CA SER A 88 6.19 -9.48 -9.14
C SER A 88 7.31 -8.54 -8.70
N ASP A 89 8.13 -8.08 -9.65
CA ASP A 89 9.27 -7.18 -9.40
C ASP A 89 8.92 -5.84 -8.73
N GLY A 90 7.64 -5.50 -8.71
CA GLY A 90 7.09 -4.34 -8.02
C GLY A 90 6.19 -3.56 -8.97
N VAL A 91 5.21 -2.84 -8.42
CA VAL A 91 4.28 -2.02 -9.22
C VAL A 91 4.18 -0.67 -8.55
N LEU A 92 4.41 0.41 -9.28
CA LEU A 92 4.06 1.74 -8.80
C LEU A 92 2.54 1.88 -8.94
N GLN A 93 1.87 2.06 -7.81
CA GLN A 93 0.43 2.29 -7.75
C GLN A 93 0.20 3.76 -7.47
N LEU A 94 -0.48 4.45 -8.38
CA LEU A 94 -1.02 5.78 -8.17
C LEU A 94 -2.45 5.61 -7.67
N GLN A 95 -2.67 5.97 -6.41
CA GLN A 95 -4.00 5.94 -5.81
C GLN A 95 -4.68 7.28 -6.13
N ALA A 96 -5.53 7.31 -7.15
CA ALA A 96 -6.33 8.49 -7.44
C ALA A 96 -7.34 8.67 -6.29
N ALA A 97 -7.02 9.54 -5.33
CA ALA A 97 -7.87 9.67 -4.15
C ALA A 97 -9.27 10.13 -4.52
N ARG A 98 -10.26 9.52 -3.88
CA ARG A 98 -11.69 9.70 -4.14
C ARG A 98 -12.17 9.14 -5.48
N GLU A 99 -11.29 8.61 -6.32
CA GLU A 99 -11.66 7.92 -7.56
C GLU A 99 -11.74 6.40 -7.33
N GLY A 100 -12.68 5.74 -8.00
CA GLY A 100 -12.93 4.30 -7.88
C GLY A 100 -11.92 3.42 -8.61
N HIS A 101 -10.66 3.85 -8.72
CA HIS A 101 -9.61 3.08 -9.38
C HIS A 101 -8.20 3.47 -8.91
N SER A 102 -7.22 2.61 -9.20
CA SER A 102 -5.80 2.96 -9.15
C SER A 102 -5.13 2.71 -10.50
N ALA A 103 -4.16 3.55 -10.86
CA ALA A 103 -3.32 3.34 -12.03
C ALA A 103 -2.02 2.66 -11.60
N ARG A 104 -1.71 1.52 -12.20
CA ARG A 104 -0.61 0.64 -11.84
C ARG A 104 0.37 0.54 -13.00
N ALA A 105 1.56 1.13 -12.85
CA ALA A 105 2.61 0.98 -13.84
C ALA A 105 3.27 -0.40 -13.71
N ARG A 106 3.50 -1.06 -14.84
CA ARG A 106 4.13 -2.38 -14.92
C ARG A 106 5.47 -2.31 -15.64
N TRP A 107 6.43 -3.08 -15.16
CA TRP A 107 7.75 -3.22 -15.73
C TRP A 107 8.13 -4.68 -15.92
N GLU A 108 9.00 -4.93 -16.89
CA GLU A 108 9.74 -6.17 -17.08
C GLU A 108 11.24 -5.82 -17.07
N GLY A 109 11.92 -6.16 -15.97
CA GLY A 109 13.25 -5.59 -15.69
C GLY A 109 13.19 -4.05 -15.66
N SER A 110 13.99 -3.38 -16.49
CA SER A 110 13.97 -1.92 -16.63
C SER A 110 12.99 -1.39 -17.68
N ARG A 111 12.33 -2.28 -18.45
CA ARG A 111 11.44 -1.89 -19.54
C ARG A 111 10.03 -1.61 -19.02
N PHE A 112 9.50 -0.44 -19.33
CA PHE A 112 8.09 -0.10 -19.05
C PHE A 112 7.16 -0.84 -20.02
N GLN A 113 6.18 -1.56 -19.47
CA GLN A 113 5.25 -2.41 -20.24
C GLN A 113 3.88 -1.77 -20.42
N GLY A 114 3.56 -0.71 -19.67
CA GLY A 114 2.29 -0.01 -19.75
C GLY A 114 1.61 0.18 -18.40
N TRP A 115 0.44 0.80 -18.46
CA TRP A 115 -0.44 1.03 -17.33
C TRP A 115 -1.52 -0.05 -17.24
N TYR A 116 -1.87 -0.41 -16.02
CA TYR A 116 -3.02 -1.23 -15.69
C TYR A 116 -3.95 -0.42 -14.80
N VAL A 117 -5.22 -0.33 -15.14
CA VAL A 117 -6.22 0.33 -14.30
C VAL A 117 -6.89 -0.75 -13.47
N ASN A 118 -6.81 -0.61 -12.16
CA ASN A 118 -7.45 -1.52 -11.22
C ASN A 118 -8.69 -0.86 -10.65
N PHE A 119 -9.88 -1.37 -10.95
CA PHE A 119 -11.09 -0.84 -10.36
C PHE A 119 -11.21 -1.28 -8.90
N GLN A 120 -11.45 -0.32 -8.02
CA GLN A 120 -11.44 -0.53 -6.58
C GLN A 120 -12.36 0.49 -5.89
N GLU A 121 -12.74 0.27 -4.64
CA GLU A 121 -13.36 1.32 -3.86
C GLU A 121 -12.43 2.53 -3.73
N PRO A 122 -12.98 3.76 -3.70
CA PRO A 122 -12.19 4.94 -3.40
C PRO A 122 -11.36 4.76 -2.14
N MET A 123 -10.07 5.08 -2.26
CA MET A 123 -9.10 5.00 -1.17
C MET A 123 -9.52 5.87 0.01
N ARG A 124 -9.44 5.33 1.23
CA ARG A 124 -9.69 6.04 2.50
C ARG A 124 -8.42 6.09 3.32
N ARG A 125 -7.93 7.29 3.67
CA ARG A 125 -6.72 7.43 4.51
C ARG A 125 -7.00 6.90 5.91
N THR A 126 -5.99 6.25 6.49
CA THR A 126 -5.99 5.80 7.88
C THR A 126 -4.74 6.32 8.58
N SER A 127 -4.64 6.12 9.90
CA SER A 127 -3.49 6.56 10.69
C SER A 127 -2.16 5.92 10.27
N ASP A 128 -2.21 4.75 9.66
CA ASP A 128 -1.04 3.94 9.28
C ASP A 128 -0.94 3.66 7.78
N GLY A 129 -1.85 4.22 6.97
CA GLY A 129 -1.83 4.09 5.51
C GLY A 129 -3.18 4.38 4.90
N PHE A 130 -3.78 3.38 4.23
CA PHE A 130 -5.07 3.52 3.60
C PHE A 130 -5.81 2.20 3.36
N ASP A 131 -7.13 2.33 3.26
CA ASP A 131 -8.07 1.25 2.97
C ASP A 131 -8.69 1.42 1.58
N THR A 132 -8.97 0.30 0.93
CA THR A 132 -9.73 0.21 -0.32
C THR A 132 -10.39 -1.17 -0.38
N LEU A 133 -10.92 -1.58 -1.54
CA LEU A 133 -11.36 -2.93 -1.82
C LEU A 133 -11.38 -3.14 -3.33
N ASP A 134 -10.70 -4.18 -3.81
CA ASP A 134 -10.73 -4.56 -5.22
C ASP A 134 -12.16 -4.91 -5.69
N GLN A 135 -12.53 -4.46 -6.90
CA GLN A 135 -13.86 -4.71 -7.46
C GLN A 135 -13.87 -5.87 -8.48
N GLU A 136 -12.76 -6.57 -8.66
CA GLU A 136 -12.62 -7.78 -9.50
C GLU A 136 -12.96 -7.56 -10.98
N LEU A 137 -13.21 -6.30 -11.36
CA LEU A 137 -13.44 -5.84 -12.71
C LEU A 137 -12.11 -5.35 -13.21
N ASP A 138 -11.47 -6.10 -14.09
CA ASP A 138 -10.29 -5.63 -14.79
C ASP A 138 -10.41 -6.06 -16.27
N PRO A 139 -10.26 -5.13 -17.23
CA PRO A 139 -10.38 -5.40 -18.67
C PRO A 139 -9.26 -6.28 -19.24
#